data_AF-A0A0L6UUF7-F1
#
_entry.id   AF-A0A0L6UUF7-F1
#
_cell.length_a   1.000
_cell.length_b   1.000
_cell.length_c   1.000
_cell.angle_alpha   90.00
_cell.angle_beta   90.00
_cell.angle_gamma   90.00
#
_symmetry.space_group_name_H-M   'P 1'
#
loop_
_entity.id
_entity.type
_entity.pdbx_description
1 polymer ?
#
loop_
_entity_poly.entity_id
_entity_poly.type
_entity_poly.pdbx_seq_one_letter_code
_entity_poly.pdbx_strand_id
1 'polypeptide(L)'
;PAKGLYPGKTHPPPEPVNVQDHLEWEVIRILDARLRKGKLQYLVKWAGHLSDKDRISWEPASHLRNSPDLVQEFHSAYPHKPRQS
;
A
#
# COMPACT_ATOMS: atom_id res chain seq x y z
N PRO A 1 -0.44 -38.79 8.03
CA PRO A 1 -0.34 -38.39 9.46
C PRO A 1 0.26 -36.98 9.54
N ALA A 2 -0.23 -36.17 10.48
CA ALA A 2 0.03 -34.74 10.59
C ALA A 2 1.14 -34.36 11.59
N LYS A 3 1.66 -33.14 11.38
CA LYS A 3 2.37 -32.22 12.30
C LYS A 3 3.86 -32.46 12.62
N GLY A 4 4.69 -31.59 12.03
CA GLY A 4 5.75 -30.84 12.70
C GLY A 4 5.67 -29.40 12.19
N LEU A 5 5.04 -28.47 12.92
CA LEU A 5 5.70 -27.48 13.78
C LEU A 5 6.76 -26.66 13.02
N TYR A 6 6.35 -25.54 12.42
CA TYR A 6 7.29 -24.48 12.02
C TYR A 6 7.20 -23.36 13.06
N PRO A 7 8.12 -23.29 14.04
CA PRO A 7 8.27 -22.11 14.87
C PRO A 7 8.88 -20.99 14.02
N GLY A 8 8.25 -19.82 14.01
CA GLY A 8 8.88 -18.60 13.48
C GLY A 8 8.87 -18.46 11.96
N LYS A 9 7.70 -18.50 11.31
CA LYS A 9 7.56 -17.88 9.98
C LYS A 9 7.67 -16.36 10.11
N THR A 10 8.89 -15.85 10.25
CA THR A 10 9.20 -14.51 9.73
C THR A 10 9.00 -14.63 8.23
N HIS A 11 7.80 -14.31 7.75
CA HIS A 11 7.58 -14.12 6.33
C HIS A 11 8.68 -13.16 5.86
N PRO A 12 9.53 -13.56 4.88
CA PRO A 12 10.47 -12.60 4.30
C PRO A 12 9.68 -11.36 3.86
N PRO A 13 10.29 -10.16 3.89
CA PRO A 13 9.63 -8.99 3.32
C PRO A 13 9.10 -9.38 1.93
N PRO A 14 7.87 -9.00 1.56
CA PRO A 14 7.36 -9.28 0.23
C PRO A 14 8.37 -8.69 -0.75
N GLU A 15 8.99 -9.57 -1.53
CA GLU A 15 9.86 -9.14 -2.61
C GLU A 15 9.01 -8.38 -3.62
N PRO A 16 9.51 -7.27 -4.17
CA PRO A 16 8.78 -6.59 -5.22
C PRO A 16 8.58 -7.51 -6.41
N VAL A 17 7.37 -7.49 -6.97
CA VAL A 17 7.06 -8.21 -8.21
C VAL A 17 7.44 -7.33 -9.38
N ASN A 18 8.18 -7.87 -10.35
CA ASN A 18 8.42 -7.16 -11.61
C ASN A 18 7.21 -7.34 -12.53
N VAL A 19 6.49 -6.24 -12.77
CA VAL A 19 5.37 -6.16 -13.70
C VAL A 19 5.75 -5.17 -14.79
N GLN A 20 5.92 -5.65 -16.03
CA GLN A 20 6.25 -4.80 -17.19
C GLN A 20 7.47 -3.89 -16.95
N ASP A 21 8.56 -4.45 -16.42
CA ASP A 21 9.80 -3.73 -16.07
C ASP A 21 9.66 -2.69 -14.94
N HIS A 22 8.55 -2.73 -14.20
CA HIS A 22 8.30 -1.93 -13.01
C HIS A 22 8.21 -2.80 -11.76
N LEU A 23 8.88 -2.37 -10.68
CA LEU A 23 8.79 -3.05 -9.39
C LEU A 23 7.52 -2.60 -8.64
N GLU A 24 6.66 -3.56 -8.33
CA GLU A 24 5.45 -3.36 -7.55
C GLU A 24 5.57 -4.03 -6.19
N TRP A 25 5.12 -3.35 -5.15
CA TRP A 25 5.17 -3.83 -3.77
C TRP A 25 3.75 -4.01 -3.23
N GLU A 26 3.57 -5.00 -2.34
CA GLU A 26 2.29 -5.23 -1.69
C GLU A 26 1.89 -4.06 -0.79
N VAL A 27 0.67 -3.56 -0.99
CA VAL A 27 0.07 -2.50 -0.19
C VAL A 27 -0.80 -3.12 0.91
N ILE A 28 -0.60 -2.69 2.16
CA ILE A 28 -1.48 -3.07 3.27
C ILE A 28 -2.78 -2.27 3.24
N ARG A 29 -2.67 -0.94 3.14
CA ARG A 29 -3.82 -0.03 3.15
C ARG A 29 -3.43 1.38 2.74
N ILE A 30 -4.43 2.16 2.34
CA ILE A 30 -4.32 3.61 2.19
C ILE A 30 -4.65 4.28 3.52
N LEU A 31 -3.80 5.22 3.94
CA LEU A 31 -3.94 5.96 5.19
C LEU A 31 -4.51 7.37 4.97
N ASP A 32 -4.19 7.99 3.83
CA ASP A 32 -4.60 9.36 3.54
C ASP A 32 -4.62 9.66 2.04
N ALA A 33 -5.25 10.77 1.66
CA ALA A 33 -5.26 11.29 0.30
C ALA A 33 -5.07 12.81 0.32
N ARG A 34 -4.27 13.33 -0.62
CA ARG A 34 -4.03 14.77 -0.79
C ARG A 34 -3.95 15.16 -2.26
N LEU A 35 -4.19 16.45 -2.52
CA LEU A 35 -3.84 17.08 -3.79
C LEU A 35 -2.50 17.81 -3.62
N ARG A 36 -1.51 17.45 -4.45
CA ARG A 36 -0.21 18.15 -4.52
C ARG A 36 -0.02 18.68 -5.93
N LYS A 37 0.00 20.01 -6.09
CA LYS A 37 0.08 20.66 -7.42
C LYS A 37 -1.01 20.17 -8.38
N GLY A 38 -2.25 20.05 -7.89
CA GLY A 38 -3.40 19.55 -8.66
C GLY A 38 -3.41 18.04 -8.94
N LYS A 39 -2.40 17.28 -8.47
CA LYS A 39 -2.32 15.83 -8.67
C LYS A 39 -2.69 15.08 -7.40
N LEU A 40 -3.54 14.05 -7.55
CA LEU A 40 -3.95 13.17 -6.47
C LEU A 40 -2.81 12.25 -6.05
N GLN A 41 -2.53 12.22 -4.75
CA GLN A 41 -1.59 11.31 -4.11
C GLN A 41 -2.24 10.62 -2.92
N TYR A 42 -1.85 9.38 -2.67
CA TYR A 42 -2.27 8.58 -1.54
C TYR A 42 -1.09 8.29 -0.61
N LEU A 43 -1.32 8.36 0.69
CA LEU A 43 -0.38 7.87 1.68
C LEU A 43 -0.59 6.37 1.82
N VAL A 44 0.35 5.60 1.28
CA VAL A 44 0.30 4.14 1.19
C VAL A 44 1.06 3.56 2.36
N LYS A 45 0.50 2.53 3.00
CA LYS A 45 1.23 1.68 3.96
C LYS A 45 1.66 0.39 3.27
N TRP A 46 2.96 0.14 3.18
CA TRP A 46 3.53 -1.04 2.53
C TRP A 46 3.56 -2.26 3.45
N ALA A 47 3.50 -3.44 2.84
CA ALA A 47 3.74 -4.72 3.50
C ALA A 47 5.26 -4.99 3.66
N GLY A 48 5.62 -5.81 4.65
CA GLY A 48 7.01 -6.19 4.92
C GLY A 48 7.66 -5.59 6.18
N HIS A 49 8.95 -5.88 6.34
CA HIS A 49 9.81 -5.45 7.45
C HIS A 49 10.54 -4.14 7.15
N LEU A 50 9.85 -3.16 6.56
CA LEU A 50 10.38 -1.80 6.51
C LEU A 50 10.32 -1.19 7.92
N SER A 51 11.26 -0.32 8.26
CA SER A 51 11.18 0.45 9.51
C SER A 51 9.85 1.23 9.54
N ASP A 52 9.28 1.51 10.72
CA ASP A 52 7.99 2.23 10.81
C ASP A 52 8.00 3.58 10.05
N LYS A 53 9.16 4.20 9.89
CA LYS A 53 9.33 5.45 9.12
C LYS A 53 9.29 5.23 7.61
N ASP A 54 9.82 4.11 7.13
CA ASP A 54 9.91 3.78 5.69
C ASP A 54 8.68 3.00 5.20
N ARG A 55 7.82 2.55 6.11
CA ARG A 55 6.62 1.76 5.79
C ARG A 55 5.51 2.59 5.15
N ILE A 56 5.62 3.92 5.11
CA ILE A 56 4.62 4.80 4.53
C ILE A 56 5.23 5.78 3.52
N SER A 57 4.61 5.92 2.35
CA SER A 57 5.02 6.90 1.34
C SER A 57 3.84 7.51 0.60
N TRP A 58 4.05 8.70 0.03
CA TRP A 58 3.05 9.36 -0.81
C TRP A 58 3.20 8.95 -2.25
N GLU A 59 2.29 8.09 -2.72
CA GLU A 59 2.28 7.59 -4.09
C GLU A 59 1.27 8.33 -4.97
N PRO A 60 1.59 8.60 -6.25
CA PRO A 60 0.61 9.00 -7.25
C PRO A 60 -0.55 8.00 -7.34
N ALA A 61 -1.75 8.50 -7.61
CA ALA A 61 -2.92 7.64 -7.84
C ALA A 61 -2.70 6.57 -8.94
N SER A 62 -1.86 6.86 -9.94
CA SER A 62 -1.51 5.91 -11.00
C SER A 62 -0.75 4.67 -10.52
N HIS A 63 -0.06 4.74 -9.37
CA HIS A 63 0.65 3.59 -8.79
C HIS A 63 -0.31 2.60 -8.12
N LEU A 64 -1.55 2.99 -7.81
CA LEU A 64 -2.56 2.13 -7.19
C LEU A 64 -3.54 1.53 -8.20
N ARG A 65 -3.20 1.55 -9.50
CA ARG A 65 -4.01 0.95 -10.57
C ARG A 65 -4.31 -0.54 -10.37
N ASN A 66 -3.42 -1.26 -9.67
CA ASN A 66 -3.56 -2.69 -9.38
C ASN A 66 -4.20 -2.96 -8.01
N SER A 67 -4.68 -1.93 -7.32
CA SER A 67 -5.35 -2.06 -6.01
C SER A 67 -6.62 -1.20 -5.92
N PRO A 68 -7.57 -1.34 -6.88
CA PRO A 68 -8.80 -0.55 -6.88
C PRO A 68 -9.64 -0.78 -5.62
N ASP A 69 -9.62 -1.99 -5.06
CA ASP A 69 -10.38 -2.33 -3.85
C ASP A 69 -9.91 -1.50 -2.64
N LEU A 70 -8.60 -1.30 -2.48
CA LEU A 70 -8.04 -0.49 -1.39
C LEU A 70 -8.38 1.00 -1.55
N VAL A 71 -8.44 1.49 -2.79
CA VAL A 71 -8.88 2.85 -3.10
C VAL A 71 -10.36 3.01 -2.76
N GLN A 72 -11.19 2.04 -3.13
CA GLN A 72 -12.62 2.04 -2.84
C GLN A 72 -12.90 1.95 -1.33
N GLU A 73 -12.23 1.05 -0.61
CA GLU A 73 -12.33 0.92 0.85
C GLU A 73 -12.01 2.25 1.52
N PHE A 74 -10.90 2.88 1.12
CA PHE A 74 -10.50 4.18 1.64
C PHE A 74 -11.55 5.27 1.42
N HIS A 75 -12.06 5.42 0.20
CA HIS A 75 -13.08 6.45 -0.09
C HIS A 75 -14.44 6.15 0.52
N SER A 76 -14.76 4.88 0.75
CA SER A 76 -15.97 4.48 1.49
C SER A 76 -15.87 4.89 2.96
N ALA A 77 -14.70 4.73 3.58
CA ALA A 77 -14.45 5.14 4.95
C ALA A 77 -14.22 6.66 5.12
N TYR A 78 -13.68 7.31 4.09
CA TYR A 78 -13.31 8.73 4.11
C TYR A 78 -13.85 9.48 2.88
N PRO A 79 -15.18 9.60 2.72
CA PRO A 79 -15.81 10.14 1.50
C PRO A 79 -15.49 11.63 1.24
N HIS A 80 -14.97 12.34 2.23
CA HIS A 80 -14.59 13.76 2.11
C HIS A 80 -13.10 13.97 1.78
N LYS A 81 -12.33 12.91 1.52
CA LYS A 81 -10.92 12.98 1.13
C LYS A 81 -10.73 12.84 -0.39
N PRO A 82 -9.71 13.47 -0.99
CA PRO A 82 -8.87 14.50 -0.39
C PRO A 82 -9.70 15.76 -0.12
N ARG A 83 -9.54 16.37 1.06
CA ARG A 83 -10.19 17.65 1.32
C ARG A 83 -9.58 18.68 0.37
N GLN A 84 -10.41 19.24 -0.50
CA GLN A 84 -10.02 20.43 -1.25
C GLN A 84 -9.93 21.58 -0.24
N SER A 85 -8.79 22.27 -0.24
CA SER A 85 -8.62 23.52 0.52
C SER A 85 -9.54 24.59 -0.03
#